data_AF-A0A8J7WL20-F1
#
_entry.id   AF-A0A8J7WL20-F1
#
_cell.length_a   1.000
_cell.length_b   1.000
_cell.length_c   1.000
_cell.angle_alpha   90.00
_cell.angle_beta   90.00
_cell.angle_gamma   90.00
#
_symmetry.space_group_name_H-M   'P 1'
#
loop_
_entity.id
_entity.type
_entity.pdbx_description
1 polymer ?
#
loop_
_entity_poly.entity_id
_entity_poly.type
_entity_poly.pdbx_seq_one_letter_code
_entity_poly.pdbx_strand_id
1 'polypeptide(L)'
;MATTMRGRLGLDALLTHQPARRRATEGEPAGGSALEPTPHTGVLDARHRAGFPRPGLGAAFVTHPHVIAHRATPSNGSIRATALRYAAWGWPIAPNRASAPSTDLERIFAAWSRTPDAPIMAACGIAFDVVEADAALGRTALIRLDRLGVELGPVLWTAFGCAPTASAGLGDSDPRARIGFLVRVGTAAALRALIDPGTGPVLLGSGDRVELPAVLDQQRFHRAGIPSGPRWLRAPGPERPAFPAAHVVLGALALAPHRAFATI
;
A
#
# COMPACT_ATOMS: atom_id res chain seq x y z
N MET A 1 55.20 3.90 -43.78
CA MET A 1 55.96 4.73 -42.82
C MET A 1 55.25 4.67 -41.48
N ALA A 2 55.87 3.99 -40.52
CA ALA A 2 55.40 3.82 -39.15
C ALA A 2 55.95 4.97 -38.29
N THR A 3 55.16 5.49 -37.34
CA THR A 3 55.70 6.09 -36.10
C THR A 3 54.66 5.95 -34.99
N THR A 4 55.07 5.18 -33.99
CA THR A 4 54.47 4.89 -32.71
C THR A 4 54.66 6.08 -31.76
N MET A 5 53.67 6.41 -30.92
CA MET A 5 53.93 7.07 -29.64
C MET A 5 53.38 6.23 -28.49
N ARG A 6 54.33 5.68 -27.73
CA ARG A 6 54.21 5.14 -26.38
C ARG A 6 54.20 6.29 -25.38
N GLY A 7 53.33 6.20 -24.38
CA GLY A 7 53.49 6.86 -23.08
C GLY A 7 53.05 5.88 -22.00
N ARG A 8 53.99 5.48 -21.14
CA ARG A 8 53.91 4.44 -20.11
C ARG A 8 54.37 5.09 -18.79
N LEU A 9 53.93 4.52 -17.66
CA LEU A 9 54.38 4.71 -16.26
C LEU A 9 53.59 5.78 -15.47
N GLY A 10 53.22 5.59 -14.19
CA GLY A 10 53.58 4.58 -13.19
C GLY A 10 52.39 4.26 -12.25
N LEU A 11 52.25 3.02 -11.76
CA LEU A 11 52.96 2.39 -10.63
C LEU A 11 52.36 2.76 -9.25
N ASP A 12 51.66 1.77 -8.71
CA ASP A 12 51.56 1.34 -7.31
C ASP A 12 51.63 2.34 -6.16
N ALA A 13 50.56 2.34 -5.37
CA ALA A 13 50.69 2.42 -3.92
C ALA A 13 49.67 1.46 -3.26
N LEU A 14 50.21 0.33 -2.82
CA LEU A 14 49.66 -0.57 -1.82
C LEU A 14 49.46 0.15 -0.47
N LEU A 15 48.50 -0.35 0.30
CA LEU A 15 48.52 -0.64 1.76
C LEU A 15 47.21 -0.18 2.42
N THR A 16 46.29 -1.10 2.67
CA THR A 16 46.11 -1.84 3.95
C THR A 16 45.52 -0.97 5.05
N HIS A 17 44.24 -1.19 5.38
CA HIS A 17 43.83 -1.29 6.78
C HIS A 17 42.47 -1.97 6.92
N GLN A 18 42.53 -3.21 7.41
CA GLN A 18 41.46 -4.01 7.94
C GLN A 18 41.62 -4.04 9.47
N PRO A 19 40.56 -3.79 10.26
CA PRO A 19 40.48 -4.29 11.63
C PRO A 19 39.33 -5.31 11.71
N ALA A 20 39.64 -6.59 11.97
CA ALA A 20 39.84 -7.18 13.29
C ALA A 20 38.53 -7.79 13.84
N ARG A 21 38.41 -9.11 13.60
CA ARG A 21 37.56 -10.04 14.34
C ARG A 21 37.85 -9.95 15.84
N ARG A 22 36.80 -9.89 16.67
CA ARG A 22 36.83 -10.45 18.03
C ARG A 22 35.77 -11.53 18.15
N ARG A 23 36.24 -12.71 18.55
CA ARG A 23 35.48 -13.89 19.00
C ARG A 23 35.53 -13.97 20.54
N ALA A 24 34.69 -14.86 21.06
CA ALA A 24 34.55 -15.34 22.44
C ALA A 24 33.50 -14.52 23.23
N THR A 25 32.49 -15.11 23.89
CA THR A 25 32.34 -16.40 24.59
C THR A 25 30.83 -16.79 24.60
N GLU A 26 30.42 -18.02 24.30
CA GLU A 26 30.17 -19.14 25.23
C GLU A 26 29.34 -18.79 26.48
N GLY A 27 28.20 -19.47 26.64
CA GLY A 27 27.32 -19.39 27.82
C GLY A 27 25.91 -19.92 27.59
N GLU A 28 25.76 -21.22 27.33
CA GLU A 28 24.51 -21.98 27.55
C GLU A 28 24.52 -22.48 29.02
N PRO A 29 23.36 -22.54 29.71
CA PRO A 29 22.81 -23.87 29.97
C PRO A 29 21.27 -23.94 30.01
N ALA A 30 20.76 -25.05 29.46
CA ALA A 30 19.79 -26.00 30.02
C ALA A 30 18.54 -25.53 30.81
N GLY A 31 17.39 -25.98 30.33
CA GLY A 31 16.44 -26.77 31.15
C GLY A 31 15.25 -26.02 31.73
N GLY A 32 14.03 -26.46 31.39
CA GLY A 32 12.82 -25.99 32.07
C GLY A 32 11.50 -26.39 31.43
N SER A 33 11.13 -27.65 31.62
CA SER A 33 9.80 -28.25 31.64
C SER A 33 8.59 -27.54 31.02
N ALA A 34 7.97 -28.32 30.13
CA ALA A 34 6.54 -28.48 29.92
C ALA A 34 5.63 -28.18 31.12
N LEU A 35 4.50 -27.53 30.85
CA LEU A 35 3.21 -27.91 31.45
C LEU A 35 2.07 -27.38 30.55
N GLU A 36 1.45 -28.30 29.81
CA GLU A 36 0.03 -28.18 29.44
C GLU A 36 -0.82 -28.10 30.72
N PRO A 37 -1.99 -27.45 30.65
CA PRO A 37 -3.18 -28.26 30.87
C PRO A 37 -4.29 -28.04 29.85
N THR A 38 -4.86 -29.18 29.48
CA THR A 38 -6.06 -29.45 28.69
C THR A 38 -7.36 -29.07 29.44
N PRO A 39 -8.55 -29.18 28.80
CA PRO A 39 -9.62 -28.18 28.88
C PRO A 39 -10.71 -28.50 29.90
N HIS A 40 -11.43 -27.46 30.35
CA HIS A 40 -12.73 -27.63 30.97
C HIS A 40 -13.84 -27.54 29.93
N THR A 41 -14.32 -28.72 29.56
CA THR A 41 -15.64 -28.99 28.97
C THR A 41 -16.73 -28.54 29.94
N GLY A 42 -17.57 -27.59 29.51
CA GLY A 42 -18.80 -27.21 30.17
C GLY A 42 -19.96 -27.30 29.17
N VAL A 43 -20.45 -28.52 28.98
CA VAL A 43 -21.74 -28.83 28.36
C VAL A 43 -22.81 -28.73 29.45
N LEU A 44 -23.91 -28.02 29.17
CA LEU A 44 -25.30 -28.20 29.62
C LEU A 44 -26.08 -27.02 29.00
N ASP A 45 -26.89 -27.17 27.94
CA ASP A 45 -28.21 -27.85 27.90
C ASP A 45 -29.15 -27.28 28.97
N ALA A 46 -30.42 -26.94 28.76
CA ALA A 46 -31.29 -26.73 27.63
C ALA A 46 -32.53 -26.04 28.24
N ARG A 47 -33.29 -25.32 27.40
CA ARG A 47 -34.75 -25.24 27.42
C ARG A 47 -35.44 -25.03 28.78
N HIS A 48 -36.14 -23.91 28.95
CA HIS A 48 -37.57 -23.99 29.26
C HIS A 48 -38.35 -22.69 28.99
N ARG A 49 -39.36 -22.86 28.13
CA ARG A 49 -40.72 -22.30 28.12
C ARG A 49 -40.99 -20.84 28.48
N ALA A 50 -41.48 -20.14 27.45
CA ALA A 50 -42.87 -19.68 27.31
C ALA A 50 -43.57 -19.04 28.52
N GLY A 51 -43.98 -17.78 28.35
CA GLY A 51 -44.98 -17.12 29.19
C GLY A 51 -45.25 -15.70 28.72
N PHE A 52 -46.15 -15.53 27.76
CA PHE A 52 -46.86 -14.26 27.55
C PHE A 52 -47.69 -13.94 28.81
N PRO A 53 -47.78 -12.67 29.21
CA PRO A 53 -49.05 -11.97 28.97
C PRO A 53 -48.90 -10.49 28.58
N ARG A 54 -49.83 -10.04 27.71
CA ARG A 54 -50.40 -8.68 27.65
C ARG A 54 -51.74 -8.71 28.43
N PRO A 55 -52.45 -7.61 28.76
CA PRO A 55 -52.29 -6.21 28.32
C PRO A 55 -52.42 -5.16 29.45
N GLY A 56 -52.24 -3.87 29.13
CA GLY A 56 -52.65 -2.77 30.01
C GLY A 56 -52.35 -1.39 29.42
N LEU A 57 -53.40 -0.65 29.06
CA LEU A 57 -53.37 0.75 28.62
C LEU A 57 -52.76 1.68 29.68
N GLY A 58 -52.05 2.72 29.25
CA GLY A 58 -51.67 3.85 30.10
C GLY A 58 -50.87 4.91 29.35
N ALA A 59 -51.44 6.11 29.26
CA ALA A 59 -51.00 7.24 28.46
C ALA A 59 -49.59 7.79 28.79
N ALA A 60 -48.92 8.34 27.77
CA ALA A 60 -48.29 9.66 27.83
C ALA A 60 -47.74 10.04 26.44
N PHE A 61 -48.34 11.05 25.81
CA PHE A 61 -47.74 11.80 24.72
C PHE A 61 -46.48 12.49 25.24
N VAL A 62 -45.30 11.95 24.93
CA VAL A 62 -44.04 12.68 25.04
C VAL A 62 -43.81 13.37 23.71
N THR A 63 -44.18 14.65 23.67
CA THR A 63 -43.76 15.61 22.65
C THR A 63 -42.24 15.65 22.59
N HIS A 64 -41.66 14.91 21.65
CA HIS A 64 -40.26 15.08 21.29
C HIS A 64 -40.13 16.47 20.65
N PRO A 65 -39.26 17.36 21.15
CA PRO A 65 -38.94 18.55 20.40
C PRO A 65 -38.36 18.09 19.06
N HIS A 66 -38.96 18.59 17.97
CA HIS A 66 -38.34 18.61 16.65
C HIS A 66 -37.03 19.42 16.77
N VAL A 67 -35.97 18.76 17.24
CA VAL A 67 -34.63 19.13 16.85
C VAL A 67 -34.65 18.89 15.35
N ILE A 68 -34.67 20.00 14.60
CA ILE A 68 -34.20 20.01 13.24
C ILE A 68 -32.76 19.52 13.34
N ALA A 69 -32.60 18.21 13.28
CA ALA A 69 -31.34 17.61 12.93
C ALA A 69 -31.06 18.23 11.57
N HIS A 70 -30.12 19.17 11.54
CA HIS A 70 -29.39 19.46 10.33
C HIS A 70 -28.99 18.08 9.83
N ARG A 71 -29.71 17.62 8.80
CA ARG A 71 -29.36 16.44 8.05
C ARG A 71 -28.06 16.85 7.40
N ALA A 72 -26.96 16.68 8.13
CA ALA A 72 -25.64 16.70 7.57
C ALA A 72 -25.68 15.55 6.58
N THR A 73 -26.00 15.89 5.33
CA THR A 73 -25.78 15.04 4.19
C THR A 73 -24.34 14.56 4.37
N PRO A 74 -24.07 13.26 4.53
CA PRO A 74 -22.70 12.79 4.63
C PRO A 74 -22.06 13.14 3.29
N SER A 75 -21.37 14.27 3.23
CA SER A 75 -20.73 14.75 2.02
C SER A 75 -19.80 13.64 1.58
N ASN A 76 -20.00 13.14 0.36
CA ASN A 76 -18.95 12.48 -0.40
C ASN A 76 -17.64 13.21 -0.09
N GLY A 77 -16.68 12.51 0.50
CA GLY A 77 -15.43 13.12 0.95
C GLY A 77 -14.83 13.91 -0.21
N SER A 78 -14.75 15.22 -0.07
CA SER A 78 -14.12 16.09 -1.06
C SER A 78 -12.70 15.55 -1.31
N ILE A 79 -12.24 15.52 -2.57
CA ILE A 79 -10.87 15.13 -2.94
C ILE A 79 -9.85 15.86 -2.04
N ARG A 80 -10.14 17.13 -1.70
CA ARG A 80 -9.38 17.92 -0.73
C ARG A 80 -9.27 17.26 0.64
N ALA A 81 -10.37 16.75 1.20
CA ALA A 81 -10.37 16.06 2.50
C ALA A 81 -9.51 14.79 2.46
N THR A 82 -9.59 14.04 1.35
CA THR A 82 -8.73 12.87 1.12
C THR A 82 -7.25 13.28 1.01
N ALA A 83 -6.95 14.35 0.26
CA ALA A 83 -5.59 14.90 0.13
C ALA A 83 -5.01 15.31 1.48
N LEU A 84 -5.78 16.04 2.29
CA LEU A 84 -5.37 16.43 3.65
C LEU A 84 -5.09 15.21 4.53
N ARG A 85 -5.85 14.13 4.38
CA ARG A 85 -5.63 12.89 5.14
C ARG A 85 -4.35 12.16 4.72
N TYR A 86 -4.04 12.11 3.42
CA TYR A 86 -2.74 11.59 2.97
C TYR A 86 -1.58 12.43 3.51
N ALA A 87 -1.70 13.76 3.47
CA ALA A 87 -0.69 14.66 4.04
C ALA A 87 -0.53 14.44 5.55
N ALA A 88 -1.62 14.20 6.28
CA ALA A 88 -1.60 13.88 7.72
C ALA A 88 -0.91 12.54 8.04
N TRP A 89 -0.94 11.55 7.13
CA TRP A 89 -0.10 10.34 7.24
C TRP A 89 1.37 10.58 6.91
N GLY A 90 1.75 11.83 6.59
CA GLY A 90 3.09 12.22 6.21
C GLY A 90 3.44 11.84 4.78
N TRP A 91 2.45 11.66 3.90
CA TRP A 91 2.67 11.33 2.49
C TRP A 91 2.76 12.62 1.67
N PRO A 92 3.93 12.94 1.06
CA PRO A 92 4.07 14.17 0.29
C PRO A 92 3.27 14.06 -1.01
N ILE A 93 2.30 14.96 -1.20
CA ILE A 93 1.38 14.94 -2.34
C ILE A 93 1.37 16.27 -3.08
N ALA A 94 0.93 16.24 -4.34
CA ALA A 94 0.78 17.40 -5.22
C ALA A 94 -0.41 17.22 -6.18
N PRO A 95 -1.03 18.32 -6.67
CA PRO A 95 -2.15 18.24 -7.61
C PRO A 95 -1.73 17.82 -9.03
N ASN A 96 -0.42 17.87 -9.34
CA ASN A 96 0.15 17.45 -10.62
C ASN A 96 1.64 17.14 -10.46
N ARG A 97 2.26 16.57 -11.50
CA ARG A 97 3.69 16.18 -11.47
C ARG A 97 4.66 17.38 -11.45
N ALA A 98 4.25 18.54 -11.99
CA ALA A 98 5.09 19.74 -12.04
C ALA A 98 5.18 20.48 -10.69
N SER A 99 4.18 20.30 -9.82
CA SER A 99 4.12 20.95 -8.51
C SER A 99 4.99 20.23 -7.49
N ALA A 100 5.68 21.00 -6.65
CA ALA A 100 6.47 20.44 -5.55
C ALA A 100 5.55 19.68 -4.56
N PRO A 101 5.87 18.42 -4.20
CA PRO A 101 5.07 17.65 -3.26
C PRO A 101 5.23 18.21 -1.84
N SER A 102 4.18 18.08 -1.04
CA SER A 102 4.14 18.66 0.31
C SER A 102 3.34 17.78 1.27
N THR A 103 3.71 17.81 2.55
CA THR A 103 2.91 17.30 3.67
C THR A 103 2.28 18.44 4.49
N ASP A 104 2.63 19.69 4.20
CA ASP A 104 2.09 20.87 4.86
C ASP A 104 0.58 21.04 4.56
N LEU A 105 -0.24 20.98 5.59
CA LEU A 105 -1.70 20.93 5.46
C LEU A 105 -2.27 22.21 4.85
N GLU A 106 -1.71 23.38 5.16
CA GLU A 106 -2.18 24.66 4.60
C GLU A 106 -1.91 24.75 3.09
N ARG A 107 -0.70 24.35 2.66
CA ARG A 107 -0.34 24.29 1.24
C ARG A 107 -1.23 23.31 0.48
N ILE A 108 -1.52 22.16 1.07
CA ILE A 108 -2.44 21.16 0.48
C ILE A 108 -3.86 21.71 0.41
N PHE A 109 -4.37 22.32 1.47
CA PHE A 109 -5.68 22.95 1.48
C PHE A 109 -5.79 24.01 0.37
N ALA A 110 -4.80 24.89 0.25
CA ALA A 110 -4.78 25.94 -0.76
C ALA A 110 -4.69 25.37 -2.18
N ALA A 111 -3.89 24.33 -2.42
CA ALA A 111 -3.77 23.69 -3.72
C ALA A 111 -5.11 23.10 -4.20
N TRP A 112 -5.78 22.27 -3.40
CA TRP A 112 -7.06 21.67 -3.78
C TRP A 112 -8.26 22.62 -3.65
N SER A 113 -8.11 23.76 -2.99
CA SER A 113 -9.11 24.83 -3.07
C SER A 113 -9.06 25.57 -4.40
N ARG A 114 -7.87 25.65 -5.03
CA ARG A 114 -7.72 26.22 -6.39
C ARG A 114 -8.05 25.21 -7.49
N THR A 115 -7.74 23.93 -7.28
CA THR A 115 -7.99 22.86 -8.24
C THR A 115 -8.73 21.69 -7.58
N PRO A 116 -10.06 21.80 -7.36
CA PRO A 116 -10.84 20.79 -6.63
C PRO A 116 -10.82 19.39 -7.27
N ASP A 117 -10.72 19.35 -8.60
CA ASP A 117 -10.77 18.12 -9.40
C ASP A 117 -9.38 17.55 -9.74
N ALA A 118 -8.31 18.14 -9.17
CA ALA A 118 -6.95 17.67 -9.44
C ALA A 118 -6.69 16.28 -8.84
N PRO A 119 -5.96 15.41 -9.55
CA PRO A 119 -5.57 14.10 -9.04
C PRO A 119 -4.62 14.25 -7.85
N ILE A 120 -4.54 13.22 -7.03
CA ILE A 120 -3.64 13.18 -5.87
C ILE A 120 -2.36 12.46 -6.26
N MET A 121 -1.32 13.21 -6.62
CA MET A 121 -0.02 12.64 -6.97
C MET A 121 0.89 12.57 -5.74
N ALA A 122 1.15 11.38 -5.22
CA ALA A 122 2.10 11.16 -4.13
C ALA A 122 3.52 10.94 -4.64
N ALA A 123 4.50 11.51 -3.95
CA ALA A 123 5.92 11.34 -4.24
C ALA A 123 6.47 10.07 -3.58
N CYS A 124 7.06 9.20 -4.40
CA CYS A 124 7.77 8.01 -3.96
C CYS A 124 9.18 8.39 -3.46
N GLY A 125 9.80 7.51 -2.66
CA GLY A 125 11.14 7.73 -2.13
C GLY A 125 11.22 8.71 -0.94
N ILE A 126 10.09 9.16 -0.41
CA ILE A 126 10.03 10.02 0.78
C ILE A 126 9.32 9.32 1.94
N ALA A 127 8.03 8.97 1.76
CA ALA A 127 7.25 8.27 2.78
C ALA A 127 7.18 6.75 2.53
N PHE A 128 7.21 6.36 1.27
CA PHE A 128 7.14 4.98 0.81
C PHE A 128 7.72 4.89 -0.60
N ASP A 129 8.03 3.67 -1.01
CA ASP A 129 8.28 3.29 -2.40
C ASP A 129 7.10 2.44 -2.90
N VAL A 130 7.04 2.13 -4.20
CA VAL A 130 6.00 1.26 -4.76
C VAL A 130 6.60 0.13 -5.60
N VAL A 131 6.10 -1.09 -5.43
CA VAL A 131 6.34 -2.21 -6.35
C VAL A 131 5.08 -2.42 -7.18
N GLU A 132 5.13 -2.13 -8.47
CA GLU A 132 4.02 -2.38 -9.39
C GLU A 132 4.21 -3.69 -10.14
N ALA A 133 3.20 -4.55 -10.08
CA ALA A 133 3.14 -5.79 -10.83
C ALA A 133 1.92 -5.80 -11.74
N ASP A 134 1.95 -6.65 -12.77
CA ASP A 134 0.74 -7.07 -13.48
C ASP A 134 -0.37 -7.47 -12.49
N ALA A 135 -1.62 -7.15 -12.79
CA ALA A 135 -2.73 -7.37 -11.88
C ALA A 135 -2.97 -8.86 -11.56
N ALA A 136 -2.70 -9.80 -12.46
CA ALA A 136 -2.85 -11.22 -12.18
C ALA A 136 -1.73 -11.73 -11.26
N LEU A 137 -0.47 -11.34 -11.53
CA LEU A 137 0.68 -11.66 -10.66
C LEU A 137 0.53 -11.00 -9.29
N GLY A 138 0.13 -9.73 -9.25
CA GLY A 138 -0.11 -8.98 -8.02
C GLY A 138 -1.21 -9.58 -7.15
N ARG A 139 -2.34 -10.02 -7.72
CA ARG A 139 -3.40 -10.71 -6.96
C ARG A 139 -2.88 -11.99 -6.33
N THR A 140 -2.10 -12.77 -7.08
CA THR A 140 -1.49 -14.01 -6.58
C THR A 140 -0.51 -13.74 -5.45
N ALA A 141 0.36 -12.74 -5.60
CA ALA A 141 1.29 -12.32 -4.56
C ALA A 141 0.57 -11.81 -3.31
N LEU A 142 -0.48 -11.01 -3.46
CA LEU A 142 -1.28 -10.48 -2.36
C LEU A 142 -1.87 -11.59 -1.50
N ILE A 143 -2.55 -12.57 -2.11
CA ILE A 143 -3.13 -13.72 -1.40
C ILE A 143 -2.08 -14.48 -0.58
N ARG A 144 -0.86 -14.61 -1.13
CA ARG A 144 0.22 -15.33 -0.44
C ARG A 144 0.81 -14.53 0.71
N LEU A 145 1.05 -13.24 0.50
CA LEU A 145 1.55 -12.35 1.54
C LEU A 145 0.56 -12.30 2.72
N ASP A 146 -0.75 -12.26 2.45
CA ASP A 146 -1.79 -12.38 3.48
C ASP A 146 -1.73 -13.74 4.20
N ARG A 147 -1.58 -14.86 3.47
CA ARG A 147 -1.43 -16.21 4.08
C ARG A 147 -0.17 -16.37 4.93
N LEU A 148 0.90 -15.65 4.57
CA LEU A 148 2.16 -15.64 5.32
C LEU A 148 2.10 -14.72 6.55
N GLY A 149 0.97 -14.04 6.79
CA GLY A 149 0.83 -13.13 7.92
C GLY A 149 1.72 -11.89 7.81
N VAL A 150 2.16 -11.53 6.59
CA VAL A 150 2.94 -10.32 6.38
C VAL A 150 2.04 -9.13 6.71
N GLU A 151 2.52 -8.23 7.56
CA GLU A 151 1.87 -6.94 7.81
C GLU A 151 1.92 -6.08 6.55
N LEU A 152 0.94 -6.32 5.68
CA LEU A 152 0.79 -5.58 4.45
C LEU A 152 0.18 -4.21 4.73
N GLY A 153 0.81 -3.21 4.14
CA GLY A 153 0.28 -1.87 4.06
C GLY A 153 -0.81 -1.73 3.00
N PRO A 154 -1.13 -0.49 2.63
CA PRO A 154 -2.04 -0.17 1.54
C PRO A 154 -1.59 -0.79 0.22
N VAL A 155 -2.56 -1.28 -0.55
CA VAL A 155 -2.32 -1.89 -1.87
C VAL A 155 -3.22 -1.20 -2.88
N LEU A 156 -2.61 -0.67 -3.94
CA LEU A 156 -3.26 0.03 -5.03
C LEU A 156 -3.63 -0.93 -6.16
N TRP A 157 -4.76 -0.67 -6.79
CA TRP A 157 -5.06 -1.12 -8.14
C TRP A 157 -5.17 0.10 -9.04
N THR A 158 -4.63 -0.03 -10.25
CA THR A 158 -4.72 0.98 -11.30
C THR A 158 -5.04 0.29 -12.62
N ALA A 159 -5.94 0.88 -13.40
CA ALA A 159 -6.30 0.36 -14.71
C ALA A 159 -5.13 0.41 -15.68
N PHE A 160 -4.23 1.40 -15.53
CA PHE A 160 -3.20 1.71 -16.53
C PHE A 160 -1.78 1.74 -15.93
N GLY A 161 -1.56 1.24 -14.72
CA GLY A 161 -0.28 1.46 -14.02
C GLY A 161 -0.12 2.88 -13.48
N CYS A 162 0.92 3.14 -12.70
CA CYS A 162 1.25 4.51 -12.25
C CYS A 162 2.55 5.03 -12.88
N ALA A 163 3.27 4.17 -13.60
CA ALA A 163 4.41 4.54 -14.44
C ALA A 163 3.99 5.37 -15.68
N PRO A 164 4.82 6.33 -16.14
CA PRO A 164 4.49 7.28 -17.21
C PRO A 164 4.33 6.69 -18.62
N THR A 165 4.54 5.40 -18.83
CA THR A 165 4.58 4.79 -20.18
C THR A 165 3.32 4.03 -20.58
N ALA A 166 2.25 4.04 -19.78
CA ALA A 166 1.07 3.23 -20.05
C ALA A 166 -0.14 4.11 -20.42
N SER A 167 -0.46 4.14 -21.72
CA SER A 167 -1.67 4.81 -22.23
C SER A 167 -2.94 4.00 -21.87
N ALA A 168 -4.07 4.67 -21.74
CA ALA A 168 -5.34 4.08 -21.34
C ALA A 168 -5.97 3.16 -22.41
N GLY A 169 -6.52 2.01 -22.01
CA GLY A 169 -7.38 1.12 -22.82
C GLY A 169 -8.37 0.34 -21.94
N LEU A 170 -9.67 0.50 -22.14
CA LEU A 170 -10.71 0.03 -21.20
C LEU A 170 -10.91 -1.51 -21.24
N GLY A 171 -10.84 -2.19 -20.09
CA GLY A 171 -11.29 -3.59 -19.91
C GLY A 171 -10.93 -4.19 -18.55
N ASP A 172 -11.79 -5.03 -17.96
CA ASP A 172 -11.54 -5.73 -16.67
C ASP A 172 -10.51 -6.89 -16.81
N SER A 173 -10.14 -7.19 -18.05
CA SER A 173 -9.04 -8.08 -18.45
C SER A 173 -7.99 -7.32 -19.28
N ASP A 174 -7.74 -6.04 -18.96
CA ASP A 174 -6.74 -5.23 -19.64
C ASP A 174 -5.31 -5.67 -19.23
N PRO A 175 -4.43 -6.09 -20.17
CA PRO A 175 -3.03 -6.43 -19.91
C PRO A 175 -2.21 -5.26 -19.31
N ARG A 176 -2.81 -4.08 -19.13
CA ARG A 176 -2.18 -2.90 -18.52
C ARG A 176 -2.58 -2.66 -17.07
N ALA A 177 -3.56 -3.39 -16.54
CA ALA A 177 -3.95 -3.27 -15.14
C ALA A 177 -2.76 -3.67 -14.25
N ARG A 178 -2.47 -2.83 -13.25
CA ARG A 178 -1.38 -3.09 -12.29
C ARG A 178 -1.89 -3.08 -10.86
N ILE A 179 -1.15 -3.78 -10.02
CA ILE A 179 -1.27 -3.71 -8.57
C ILE A 179 0.02 -3.11 -8.01
N GLY A 180 -0.13 -2.02 -7.26
CA GLY A 180 0.96 -1.32 -6.60
C GLY A 180 1.01 -1.64 -5.12
N PHE A 181 2.07 -2.28 -4.66
CA PHE A 181 2.33 -2.51 -3.24
C PHE A 181 3.13 -1.33 -2.70
N LEU A 182 2.61 -0.63 -1.69
CA LEU A 182 3.41 0.36 -0.98
C LEU A 182 4.40 -0.36 -0.08
N VAL A 183 5.68 -0.05 -0.26
CA VAL A 183 6.79 -0.68 0.44
C VAL A 183 7.63 0.36 1.16
N ARG A 184 8.47 -0.10 2.08
CA ARG A 184 9.35 0.77 2.87
C ARG A 184 10.21 1.63 1.95
N VAL A 185 10.29 2.92 2.27
CA VAL A 185 11.10 3.90 1.55
C VAL A 185 12.54 3.42 1.33
N GLY A 186 13.08 3.65 0.14
CA GLY A 186 14.44 3.30 -0.27
C GLY A 186 14.64 1.83 -0.65
N THR A 187 13.71 0.93 -0.31
CA THR A 187 13.89 -0.50 -0.59
C THR A 187 13.63 -0.86 -2.05
N ALA A 188 12.73 -0.16 -2.76
CA ALA A 188 12.51 -0.41 -4.18
C ALA A 188 13.62 0.23 -5.02
N ALA A 189 14.06 1.45 -4.65
CA ALA A 189 15.18 2.11 -5.32
C ALA A 189 16.47 1.28 -5.25
N ALA A 190 16.78 0.69 -4.09
CA ALA A 190 17.98 -0.15 -3.91
C ALA A 190 17.97 -1.43 -4.77
N LEU A 191 16.79 -1.96 -5.11
CA LEU A 191 16.65 -3.19 -5.88
C LEU A 191 16.44 -2.94 -7.37
N ARG A 192 16.25 -1.69 -7.81
CA ARG A 192 15.95 -1.33 -9.21
C ARG A 192 17.01 -1.82 -10.19
N ALA A 193 18.28 -1.80 -9.82
CA ALA A 193 19.38 -2.28 -10.67
C ALA A 193 19.40 -3.82 -10.85
N LEU A 194 18.63 -4.57 -10.04
CA LEU A 194 18.56 -6.03 -10.07
C LEU A 194 17.36 -6.55 -10.86
N ILE A 195 16.49 -5.66 -11.34
CA ILE A 195 15.29 -6.04 -12.08
C ILE A 195 15.49 -5.72 -13.55
N ASP A 196 15.29 -6.73 -14.39
CA ASP A 196 15.35 -6.56 -15.84
C ASP A 196 14.25 -5.60 -16.32
N PRO A 197 14.61 -4.52 -17.03
CA PRO A 197 13.64 -3.59 -17.56
C PRO A 197 12.77 -4.28 -18.61
N GLY A 198 11.45 -4.20 -18.44
CA GLY A 198 10.46 -4.69 -19.40
C GLY A 198 9.98 -6.13 -19.18
N THR A 199 10.66 -6.94 -18.36
CA THR A 199 10.26 -8.33 -18.06
C THR A 199 9.84 -8.53 -16.60
N GLY A 200 10.17 -7.60 -15.71
CA GLY A 200 9.85 -7.66 -14.28
C GLY A 200 8.82 -6.64 -13.79
N PRO A 201 8.54 -6.65 -12.48
CA PRO A 201 7.74 -5.60 -11.83
C PRO A 201 8.44 -4.23 -11.94
N VAL A 202 7.66 -3.16 -11.98
CA VAL A 202 8.19 -1.79 -11.99
C VAL A 202 8.40 -1.35 -10.54
N LEU A 203 9.64 -1.02 -10.21
CA LEU A 203 10.01 -0.47 -8.90
C LEU A 203 9.98 1.04 -8.98
N LEU A 204 9.13 1.73 -8.21
CA LEU A 204 9.05 3.20 -8.11
C LEU A 204 9.67 3.67 -6.79
N GLY A 205 10.59 4.62 -6.85
CA GLY A 205 11.34 5.14 -5.70
C GLY A 205 11.56 6.64 -5.79
N SER A 206 12.74 7.12 -5.37
CA SER A 206 13.04 8.56 -5.36
C SER A 206 12.87 9.20 -6.75
N GLY A 207 12.14 10.32 -6.78
CA GLY A 207 11.83 11.06 -8.00
C GLY A 207 10.57 10.58 -8.74
N ASP A 208 10.08 9.37 -8.43
CA ASP A 208 8.85 8.86 -9.02
C ASP A 208 7.60 9.39 -8.30
N ARG A 209 6.46 9.28 -8.98
CA ARG A 209 5.16 9.65 -8.42
C ARG A 209 4.10 8.63 -8.77
N VAL A 210 3.19 8.40 -7.83
CA VAL A 210 2.04 7.51 -7.96
C VAL A 210 0.75 8.30 -7.76
N GLU A 211 -0.28 8.00 -8.53
CA GLU A 211 -1.60 8.58 -8.32
C GLU A 211 -2.33 7.78 -7.22
N LEU A 212 -2.83 8.49 -6.22
CA LEU A 212 -3.58 7.91 -5.11
C LEU A 212 -5.09 8.03 -5.34
N PRO A 213 -5.88 7.07 -4.85
CA PRO A 213 -7.33 7.14 -4.91
C PRO A 213 -7.86 8.41 -4.24
N ALA A 214 -8.71 9.14 -4.96
CA ALA A 214 -9.36 10.35 -4.47
C ALA A 214 -10.42 10.07 -3.38
N VAL A 215 -10.85 8.81 -3.25
CA VAL A 215 -11.82 8.34 -2.26
C VAL A 215 -11.21 7.21 -1.43
N LEU A 216 -11.22 7.36 -0.11
CA LEU A 216 -10.68 6.38 0.84
C LEU A 216 -11.68 5.26 1.19
N ASP A 217 -12.98 5.58 1.26
CA ASP A 217 -14.03 4.61 1.56
C ASP A 217 -14.57 3.99 0.26
N GLN A 218 -14.18 2.75 0.02
CA GLN A 218 -14.53 2.04 -1.21
C GLN A 218 -15.81 1.22 -1.11
N GLN A 219 -16.44 1.12 0.07
CA GLN A 219 -17.65 0.32 0.26
C GLN A 219 -18.83 0.79 -0.62
N ARG A 220 -18.72 1.98 -1.24
CA ARG A 220 -19.79 2.58 -2.03
C ARG A 220 -19.71 2.34 -3.54
N PHE A 221 -18.62 1.76 -4.08
CA PHE A 221 -18.43 1.64 -5.53
C PHE A 221 -19.23 0.50 -6.20
N HIS A 222 -20.05 -0.24 -5.47
CA HIS A 222 -20.88 -1.31 -6.07
C HIS A 222 -22.15 -0.81 -6.78
N ARG A 223 -22.44 0.49 -6.84
CA ARG A 223 -23.71 0.99 -7.41
C ARG A 223 -23.65 1.94 -8.61
N ALA A 224 -22.48 2.44 -9.01
CA ALA A 224 -22.41 3.40 -10.13
C ALA A 224 -21.09 3.32 -10.88
N GLY A 225 -21.08 2.56 -11.99
CA GLY A 225 -19.98 2.52 -12.96
C GLY A 225 -18.64 2.01 -12.41
N ILE A 226 -17.75 1.59 -13.31
CA ILE A 226 -16.37 1.29 -12.93
C ILE A 226 -15.63 2.62 -12.79
N PRO A 227 -15.14 3.01 -11.60
CA PRO A 227 -14.34 4.23 -11.47
C PRO A 227 -13.08 4.10 -12.35
N SER A 228 -12.85 5.12 -13.18
CA SER A 228 -11.78 5.17 -14.18
C SER A 228 -10.39 5.52 -13.62
N GLY A 229 -10.23 5.54 -12.29
CA GLY A 229 -9.00 5.96 -11.59
C GLY A 229 -8.42 4.90 -10.65
N PRO A 230 -7.29 5.20 -9.99
CA PRO A 230 -6.71 4.30 -9.01
C PRO A 230 -7.68 4.05 -7.86
N ARG A 231 -7.67 2.83 -7.35
CA ARG A 231 -8.51 2.41 -6.23
C ARG A 231 -7.68 1.56 -5.26
N TRP A 232 -8.01 1.62 -3.97
CA TRP A 232 -7.43 0.69 -3.01
C TRP A 232 -7.93 -0.74 -3.29
N LEU A 233 -7.07 -1.74 -3.11
CA LEU A 233 -7.46 -3.13 -2.86
C LEU A 233 -7.40 -3.41 -1.36
N ARG A 234 -6.46 -2.73 -0.70
CA ARG A 234 -6.35 -2.63 0.75
C ARG A 234 -6.14 -1.16 1.09
N ALA A 235 -7.14 -0.54 1.72
CA ALA A 235 -7.10 0.86 2.06
C ALA A 235 -6.17 1.13 3.25
N PRO A 236 -5.54 2.31 3.34
CA PRO A 236 -4.85 2.74 4.56
C PRO A 236 -5.82 2.80 5.74
N GLY A 237 -5.41 2.24 6.87
CA GLY A 237 -6.11 2.33 8.15
C GLY A 237 -6.12 3.77 8.70
N PRO A 238 -6.75 4.01 9.85
CA PRO A 238 -6.73 5.33 10.49
C PRO A 238 -5.32 5.72 10.94
N GLU A 239 -4.53 4.74 11.42
CA GLU A 239 -3.14 4.92 11.83
C GLU A 239 -2.17 4.96 10.64
N ARG A 240 -0.93 5.38 10.92
CA ARG A 240 0.13 5.35 9.91
C ARG A 240 0.38 3.91 9.46
N PRO A 241 0.26 3.59 8.17
CA PRO A 241 0.41 2.23 7.70
C PRO A 241 1.85 1.72 7.84
N ALA A 242 1.99 0.47 8.28
CA ALA A 242 3.22 -0.28 8.16
C ALA A 242 3.46 -0.68 6.69
N PHE A 243 4.73 -0.69 6.26
CA PHE A 243 5.11 -1.07 4.91
C PHE A 243 6.13 -2.22 4.92
N PRO A 244 5.90 -3.31 4.18
CA PRO A 244 6.90 -4.37 4.01
C PRO A 244 8.10 -3.84 3.22
N ALA A 245 9.24 -4.53 3.30
CA ALA A 245 10.37 -4.23 2.42
C ALA A 245 10.10 -4.76 0.99
N ALA A 246 10.63 -4.08 -0.02
CA ALA A 246 10.42 -4.44 -1.44
C ALA A 246 10.81 -5.89 -1.77
N HIS A 247 11.90 -6.41 -1.19
CA HIS A 247 12.34 -7.79 -1.45
C HIS A 247 11.33 -8.86 -0.98
N VAL A 248 10.51 -8.56 0.04
CA VAL A 248 9.45 -9.47 0.51
C VAL A 248 8.36 -9.59 -0.56
N VAL A 249 7.93 -8.45 -1.12
CA VAL A 249 6.95 -8.41 -2.20
C VAL A 249 7.50 -9.06 -3.46
N LEU A 250 8.76 -8.77 -3.82
CA LEU A 250 9.44 -9.38 -4.96
C LEU A 250 9.57 -10.90 -4.82
N GLY A 251 9.88 -11.42 -3.64
CA GLY A 251 9.90 -12.86 -3.39
C GLY A 251 8.53 -13.51 -3.61
N ALA A 252 7.45 -12.86 -3.15
CA ALA A 252 6.09 -13.35 -3.37
C ALA A 252 5.68 -13.32 -4.86
N LEU A 253 6.12 -12.31 -5.59
CA LEU A 253 5.93 -12.18 -7.04
C LEU A 253 6.73 -13.21 -7.82
N ALA A 254 7.99 -13.47 -7.46
CA ALA A 254 8.85 -14.45 -8.12
C ALA A 254 8.32 -15.89 -7.98
N LEU A 255 7.62 -16.18 -6.88
CA LEU A 255 6.96 -17.47 -6.69
C LEU A 255 5.63 -17.57 -7.46
N ALA A 256 5.11 -16.47 -8.02
CA ALA A 256 3.82 -16.48 -8.72
C ALA A 256 3.97 -17.28 -10.01
N PRO A 257 3.04 -18.18 -10.34
CA PRO A 257 3.14 -18.95 -11.56
C PRO A 257 3.16 -17.98 -12.73
N HIS A 258 4.27 -17.92 -13.47
CA HIS A 258 4.29 -17.25 -14.75
C HIS A 258 3.45 -18.10 -15.70
N ARG A 259 2.24 -17.62 -16.05
CA ARG A 259 1.59 -18.14 -17.25
C ARG A 259 2.40 -17.61 -18.42
N ALA A 260 3.31 -18.44 -18.94
CA ALA A 260 3.89 -18.21 -20.25
C ALA A 260 2.73 -18.17 -21.24
N PHE A 261 2.39 -16.99 -21.73
CA PHE A 261 1.56 -16.89 -22.91
C PHE A 261 2.40 -17.45 -24.06
N ALA A 262 2.18 -18.73 -24.37
CA ALA A 262 2.61 -19.29 -25.62
C ALA A 262 1.89 -18.49 -26.71
N THR A 263 2.64 -17.67 -27.44
CA THR A 263 2.17 -17.02 -28.65
C THR A 263 1.96 -18.15 -29.67
N ILE A 264 0.70 -18.45 -29.99
CA ILE A 264 0.30 -19.36 -31.08
C ILE A 264 0.16 -18.52 -32.34
#